data_AF-A0A7Y5Q5X6-F1
#
_entry.id   AF-A0A7Y5Q5X6-F1
#
_cell.length_a   1.000
_cell.length_b   1.000
_cell.length_c   1.000
_cell.angle_alpha   90.00
_cell.angle_beta   90.00
_cell.angle_gamma   90.00
#
_symmetry.space_group_name_H-M   'P 1'
#
loop_
_entity.id
_entity.type
_entity.pdbx_description
1 polymer ?
#
loop_
_entity_poly.entity_id
_entity_poly.type
_entity_poly.pdbx_seq_one_letter_code
_entity_poly.pdbx_strand_id
1 'polypeptide(L)'
;MVKVACRAFCCCLLAAVTPLAAAEVAVPNGGFEQGLEGWNLIRPGGFAHGEVTTDGGEAHGGQRAARVVNPTGDKVMVGLVNAGFVPLPAESRTFRVSFWMKAITAPAMVELRIASTNASGQALVPFDQHGWRFVRPAIAPMVGQWYQVKAGFGAQDDWGGVQLTIWVNGPGAEVLVDEVTITTVDPEELAVPQVGARLPAAGAAAWWEGPLRKVYPNEQPPPATAPGLEL
;
A
#
# COMPACT_ATOMS: atom_id res chain seq x y z
N MET A 1 15.05 57.03 -42.90
CA MET A 1 14.91 55.57 -43.09
C MET A 1 14.43 54.96 -41.79
N VAL A 2 13.18 54.49 -41.75
CA VAL A 2 12.51 54.00 -40.53
C VAL A 2 12.86 52.52 -40.32
N LYS A 3 13.43 52.18 -39.16
CA LYS A 3 13.70 50.79 -38.75
C LYS A 3 12.43 50.18 -38.16
N VAL A 4 11.85 49.19 -38.85
CA VAL A 4 10.72 48.41 -38.35
C VAL A 4 11.26 47.30 -37.45
N ALA A 5 11.00 47.39 -36.15
CA ALA A 5 11.34 46.35 -35.18
C ALA A 5 10.23 45.29 -35.14
N CYS A 6 10.50 44.12 -35.72
CA CYS A 6 9.62 42.96 -35.66
C CYS A 6 9.73 42.32 -34.26
N ARG A 7 8.75 42.57 -33.38
CA ARG A 7 8.65 41.87 -32.08
C ARG A 7 8.01 40.51 -32.31
N ALA A 8 8.81 39.45 -32.29
CA ALA A 8 8.34 38.08 -32.24
C ALA A 8 7.62 37.84 -30.90
N PHE A 9 6.29 37.77 -30.96
CA PHE A 9 5.43 37.43 -29.83
C PHE A 9 5.55 35.91 -29.62
N CYS A 10 6.44 35.49 -28.73
CA CYS A 10 6.56 34.10 -28.31
C CYS A 10 5.33 33.76 -27.46
N CYS A 11 4.30 33.19 -28.08
CA CYS A 11 3.17 32.58 -27.38
C CYS A 11 3.67 31.33 -26.63
N CYS A 12 4.18 31.50 -25.43
CA CYS A 12 4.33 30.40 -24.49
C CYS A 12 2.92 29.89 -24.14
N LEU A 13 2.48 28.83 -24.82
CA LEU A 13 1.34 28.02 -24.36
C LEU A 13 1.74 27.40 -23.02
N LEU A 14 1.34 28.04 -21.93
CA LEU A 14 1.28 27.42 -20.61
C LEU A 14 0.16 26.38 -20.68
N ALA A 15 0.51 25.13 -20.97
CA ALA A 15 -0.38 24.01 -20.75
C ALA A 15 -0.66 23.96 -19.24
N ALA A 16 -1.89 24.25 -18.83
CA ALA A 16 -2.32 24.06 -17.46
C ALA A 16 -2.25 22.56 -17.16
N VAL A 17 -1.26 22.16 -16.35
CA VAL A 17 -1.19 20.81 -15.80
C VAL A 17 -2.29 20.71 -14.76
N THR A 18 -3.43 20.14 -15.13
CA THR A 18 -4.47 19.77 -14.17
C THR A 18 -3.97 18.58 -13.36
N PRO A 19 -3.88 18.68 -12.03
CA PRO A 19 -3.47 17.54 -11.21
C PRO A 19 -4.44 16.38 -11.43
N LEU A 20 -3.91 15.17 -11.55
CA LEU A 20 -4.73 13.98 -11.68
C LEU A 20 -5.51 13.79 -10.37
N ALA A 21 -6.84 13.87 -10.42
CA ALA A 21 -7.66 13.62 -9.25
C ALA A 21 -7.44 12.19 -8.76
N ALA A 22 -7.26 12.02 -7.43
CA ALA A 22 -7.18 10.70 -6.83
C ALA A 22 -8.49 9.94 -7.09
N ALA A 23 -8.38 8.81 -7.76
CA ALA A 23 -9.49 7.92 -8.07
C ALA A 23 -9.46 6.72 -7.13
N GLU A 24 -10.63 6.33 -6.60
CA GLU A 24 -10.74 5.14 -5.77
C GLU A 24 -10.67 3.87 -6.62
N VAL A 25 -9.88 2.91 -6.17
CA VAL A 25 -9.80 1.56 -6.71
C VAL A 25 -10.57 0.65 -5.76
N ALA A 26 -11.66 0.07 -6.25
CA ALA A 26 -12.59 -0.69 -5.43
C ALA A 26 -11.92 -1.93 -4.81
N VAL A 27 -11.90 -1.99 -3.48
CA VAL A 27 -11.55 -3.19 -2.71
C VAL A 27 -12.86 -3.89 -2.33
N PRO A 28 -13.16 -5.07 -2.88
CA PRO A 28 -14.40 -5.77 -2.58
C PRO A 28 -14.56 -6.01 -1.08
N ASN A 29 -15.70 -5.57 -0.53
CA ASN A 29 -16.03 -5.66 0.90
C ASN A 29 -14.89 -5.15 1.82
N GLY A 30 -14.22 -4.05 1.46
CA GLY A 30 -13.13 -3.47 2.25
C GLY A 30 -13.55 -2.96 3.63
N GLY A 31 -14.83 -2.60 3.81
CA GLY A 31 -15.42 -2.20 5.09
C GLY A 31 -16.20 -3.31 5.80
N PHE A 32 -16.10 -4.58 5.38
CA PHE A 32 -16.68 -5.74 6.07
C PHE A 32 -18.21 -5.72 6.33
N GLU A 33 -18.95 -4.83 5.67
CA GLU A 33 -20.41 -4.71 5.77
C GLU A 33 -21.12 -6.02 5.37
N GLN A 34 -20.52 -6.81 4.49
CA GLN A 34 -21.02 -8.13 4.06
C GLN A 34 -20.42 -9.27 4.90
N GLY A 35 -19.98 -8.99 6.12
CA GLY A 35 -19.26 -9.97 6.94
C GLY A 35 -17.84 -10.16 6.41
N LEU A 36 -17.34 -11.39 6.45
CA LEU A 36 -16.03 -11.76 5.87
C LEU A 36 -16.13 -12.20 4.39
N GLU A 37 -17.26 -11.99 3.72
CA GLU A 37 -17.39 -12.32 2.29
C GLU A 37 -16.33 -11.57 1.47
N GLY A 38 -15.69 -12.26 0.51
CA GLY A 38 -14.57 -11.70 -0.25
C GLY A 38 -13.24 -11.66 0.49
N TRP A 39 -13.17 -12.17 1.73
CA TRP A 39 -11.94 -12.30 2.52
C TRP A 39 -11.75 -13.74 3.01
N ASN A 40 -10.50 -14.19 3.01
CA ASN A 40 -10.08 -15.51 3.44
C ASN A 40 -9.10 -15.42 4.61
N LEU A 41 -9.04 -16.50 5.37
CA LEU A 41 -8.13 -16.65 6.49
C LEU A 41 -6.89 -17.42 6.08
N ILE A 42 -5.72 -16.87 6.38
CA ILE A 42 -4.45 -17.58 6.26
C ILE A 42 -3.97 -17.98 7.65
N ARG A 43 -3.76 -19.28 7.81
CA ARG A 43 -3.31 -19.92 9.05
C ARG A 43 -2.00 -20.66 8.79
N PRO A 44 -0.86 -19.99 9.00
CA PRO A 44 0.46 -20.52 8.63
C PRO A 44 0.85 -21.66 9.57
N GLY A 45 1.30 -22.79 9.01
CA GLY A 45 1.67 -23.96 9.81
C GLY A 45 2.73 -23.65 10.87
N GLY A 46 2.63 -24.32 12.04
CA GLY A 46 3.56 -24.13 13.16
C GLY A 46 3.22 -22.94 14.08
N PHE A 47 2.10 -22.27 13.86
CA PHE A 47 1.55 -21.24 14.74
C PHE A 47 0.22 -21.70 15.32
N ALA A 48 -0.11 -21.26 16.53
CA ALA A 48 -1.50 -21.24 16.95
C ALA A 48 -2.25 -20.16 16.14
N HIS A 49 -3.55 -20.34 15.98
CA HIS A 49 -4.35 -19.48 15.11
C HIS A 49 -5.37 -18.69 15.89
N GLY A 50 -5.44 -17.39 15.60
CA GLY A 50 -6.56 -16.57 16.01
C GLY A 50 -7.84 -16.92 15.24
N GLU A 51 -8.93 -16.46 15.81
CA GLU A 51 -10.22 -16.40 15.15
C GLU A 51 -10.39 -15.03 14.51
N VAL A 52 -11.16 -15.00 13.42
CA VAL A 52 -11.57 -13.74 12.79
C VAL A 52 -13.06 -13.80 12.59
N THR A 53 -13.72 -12.75 13.05
CA THR A 53 -15.16 -12.54 12.96
C THR A 53 -15.43 -11.11 12.51
N THR A 54 -16.70 -10.69 12.48
CA THR A 54 -17.05 -9.28 12.36
C THR A 54 -17.67 -8.77 13.65
N ASP A 55 -17.36 -7.53 14.01
CA ASP A 55 -17.90 -6.82 15.16
C ASP A 55 -18.74 -5.63 14.69
N GLY A 56 -19.97 -5.50 15.20
CA GLY A 56 -20.85 -4.39 14.86
C GLY A 56 -21.02 -3.33 15.94
N GLY A 57 -20.43 -3.50 17.12
CA GLY A 57 -20.44 -2.51 18.20
C GLY A 57 -19.28 -1.52 18.13
N GLU A 58 -18.21 -1.89 17.42
CA GLU A 58 -16.94 -1.18 17.45
C GLU A 58 -16.42 -0.77 16.06
N ALA A 59 -17.26 -0.78 15.02
CA ALA A 59 -16.86 -0.41 13.65
C ALA A 59 -16.28 1.02 13.57
N HIS A 60 -15.33 1.27 12.65
CA HIS A 60 -14.81 2.61 12.43
C HIS A 60 -15.81 3.44 11.62
N GLY A 61 -16.24 2.87 10.50
CA GLY A 61 -17.32 3.37 9.66
C GLY A 61 -18.37 2.28 9.46
N GLY A 62 -19.53 2.64 8.92
CA GLY A 62 -20.57 1.66 8.62
C GLY A 62 -21.11 0.93 9.86
N GLN A 63 -21.38 -0.37 9.71
CA GLN A 63 -21.99 -1.22 10.74
C GLN A 63 -21.08 -2.34 11.20
N ARG A 64 -19.96 -2.64 10.51
CA ARG A 64 -19.11 -3.79 10.83
C ARG A 64 -17.63 -3.49 10.63
N ALA A 65 -16.80 -4.09 11.48
CA ALA A 65 -15.36 -4.20 11.26
C ALA A 65 -14.92 -5.67 11.37
N ALA A 66 -13.83 -6.06 10.72
CA ALA A 66 -13.21 -7.35 10.96
C ALA A 66 -12.52 -7.35 12.33
N ARG A 67 -12.83 -8.35 13.16
CA ARG A 67 -12.23 -8.53 14.49
C ARG A 67 -11.36 -9.77 14.50
N VAL A 68 -10.09 -9.59 14.84
CA VAL A 68 -9.10 -10.64 15.01
C VAL A 68 -8.86 -10.87 16.50
N VAL A 69 -9.05 -12.09 16.97
CA VAL A 69 -8.79 -12.48 18.37
C VAL A 69 -7.80 -13.64 18.38
N ASN A 70 -6.59 -13.38 18.86
CA ASN A 70 -5.54 -14.36 19.00
C ASN A 70 -5.62 -15.05 20.39
N PRO A 71 -5.49 -16.39 20.47
CA PRO A 71 -5.35 -17.06 21.75
C PRO A 71 -4.09 -16.62 22.51
N THR A 72 -4.02 -16.91 23.80
CA THR A 72 -2.78 -16.81 24.58
C THR A 72 -1.84 -17.97 24.24
N GLY A 73 -0.55 -17.85 24.59
CA GLY A 73 0.47 -18.89 24.36
C GLY A 73 1.64 -18.42 23.52
N ASP A 74 2.39 -19.36 22.93
CA ASP A 74 3.56 -19.03 22.10
C ASP A 74 3.21 -19.10 20.61
N LYS A 75 3.76 -18.15 19.84
CA LYS A 75 3.68 -18.10 18.36
C LYS A 75 2.25 -18.18 17.81
N VAL A 76 1.53 -17.06 17.92
CA VAL A 76 0.17 -16.94 17.36
C VAL A 76 0.19 -16.02 16.14
N MET A 77 -0.34 -16.48 15.00
CA MET A 77 -0.41 -15.68 13.78
C MET A 77 -1.65 -16.05 12.96
N VAL A 78 -2.34 -15.01 12.47
CA VAL A 78 -3.44 -15.15 11.52
C VAL A 78 -3.34 -14.04 10.48
N GLY A 79 -3.65 -14.38 9.23
CA GLY A 79 -3.72 -13.45 8.12
C GLY A 79 -5.14 -13.31 7.61
N LEU A 80 -5.55 -12.10 7.29
CA LEU A 80 -6.78 -11.79 6.56
C LEU A 80 -6.39 -11.36 5.16
N VAL A 81 -6.78 -12.12 4.15
CA VAL A 81 -6.41 -11.89 2.73
C VAL A 81 -7.66 -11.72 1.90
N ASN A 82 -7.69 -10.78 0.96
CA ASN A 82 -8.80 -10.69 0.02
C ASN A 82 -8.81 -11.92 -0.92
N ALA A 83 -10.01 -12.47 -1.15
CA ALA A 83 -10.21 -13.74 -1.84
C ALA A 83 -9.89 -13.66 -3.34
N GLY A 84 -10.18 -12.52 -3.96
CA GLY A 84 -9.75 -12.18 -5.31
C GLY A 84 -8.67 -11.10 -5.30
N PHE A 85 -8.03 -10.84 -6.44
CA PHE A 85 -7.14 -9.69 -6.57
C PHE A 85 -7.94 -8.41 -6.75
N VAL A 86 -7.36 -7.28 -6.34
CA VAL A 86 -7.87 -5.94 -6.64
C VAL A 86 -7.25 -5.51 -7.98
N PRO A 87 -8.05 -5.37 -9.05
CA PRO A 87 -7.53 -4.92 -10.34
C PRO A 87 -7.04 -3.47 -10.22
N LEU A 88 -5.87 -3.19 -10.75
CA LEU A 88 -5.32 -1.84 -10.79
C LEU A 88 -5.64 -1.19 -12.15
N PRO A 89 -6.07 0.09 -12.19
CA PRO A 89 -6.30 0.82 -13.43
C PRO A 89 -5.01 0.93 -14.26
N ALA A 90 -5.12 0.72 -15.57
CA ALA A 90 -3.97 0.68 -16.47
C ALA A 90 -3.32 2.07 -16.67
N GLU A 91 -4.10 3.12 -16.51
CA GLU A 91 -3.70 4.53 -16.64
C GLU A 91 -2.92 5.06 -15.42
N SER A 92 -2.88 4.31 -14.32
CA SER A 92 -2.10 4.66 -13.13
C SER A 92 -1.05 3.61 -12.80
N ARG A 93 0.03 4.08 -12.18
CA ARG A 93 1.13 3.25 -11.66
C ARG A 93 1.48 3.57 -10.23
N THR A 94 0.84 4.57 -9.63
CA THR A 94 1.13 5.05 -8.28
C THR A 94 -0.16 5.03 -7.48
N PHE A 95 -0.09 4.37 -6.33
CA PHE A 95 -1.24 4.03 -5.53
C PHE A 95 -0.94 4.26 -4.06
N ARG A 96 -2.01 4.42 -3.28
CA ARG A 96 -1.98 4.42 -1.82
C ARG A 96 -3.00 3.43 -1.33
N VAL A 97 -2.54 2.43 -0.59
CA VAL A 97 -3.43 1.56 0.18
C VAL A 97 -3.61 2.19 1.57
N SER A 98 -4.83 2.12 2.09
CA SER A 98 -5.10 2.49 3.47
C SER A 98 -6.10 1.53 4.11
N PHE A 99 -6.04 1.46 5.44
CA PHE A 99 -7.05 0.78 6.25
C PHE A 99 -7.06 1.41 7.63
N TRP A 100 -8.21 1.37 8.28
CA TRP A 100 -8.32 1.71 9.69
C TRP A 100 -8.07 0.47 10.54
N MET A 101 -7.42 0.65 11.68
CA MET A 101 -7.31 -0.39 12.68
C MET A 101 -7.38 0.17 14.10
N LYS A 102 -7.79 -0.68 15.05
CA LYS A 102 -7.82 -0.40 16.48
C LYS A 102 -7.36 -1.64 17.22
N ALA A 103 -6.28 -1.53 17.98
CA ALA A 103 -5.84 -2.62 18.85
C ALA A 103 -6.60 -2.53 20.17
N ILE A 104 -7.38 -3.57 20.53
CA ILE A 104 -7.99 -3.69 21.86
C ILE A 104 -6.95 -4.22 22.85
N THR A 105 -6.25 -5.28 22.45
CA THR A 105 -5.07 -5.79 23.14
C THR A 105 -3.89 -5.78 22.16
N ALA A 106 -2.78 -5.17 22.57
CA ALA A 106 -1.64 -4.92 21.69
C ALA A 106 -1.11 -6.22 21.04
N PRO A 107 -1.08 -6.33 19.70
CA PRO A 107 -0.30 -7.36 19.03
C PRO A 107 1.20 -7.14 19.21
N ALA A 108 1.98 -8.20 18.97
CA ALA A 108 3.42 -8.08 18.78
C ALA A 108 3.75 -7.45 17.42
N MET A 109 2.93 -7.73 16.41
CA MET A 109 3.07 -7.17 15.06
C MET A 109 1.72 -7.13 14.34
N VAL A 110 1.52 -6.06 13.58
CA VAL A 110 0.57 -6.00 12.47
C VAL A 110 1.40 -5.73 11.21
N GLU A 111 1.13 -6.46 10.13
CA GLU A 111 1.80 -6.26 8.85
C GLU A 111 0.77 -6.26 7.72
N LEU A 112 0.71 -5.17 6.95
CA LEU A 112 0.06 -5.18 5.65
C LEU A 112 1.08 -5.63 4.60
N ARG A 113 0.74 -6.68 3.87
CA ARG A 113 1.45 -7.17 2.69
C ARG A 113 0.66 -6.84 1.43
N ILE A 114 1.36 -6.32 0.44
CA ILE A 114 0.85 -6.07 -0.92
C ILE A 114 1.62 -7.00 -1.85
N ALA A 115 0.93 -7.99 -2.40
CA ALA A 115 1.48 -8.95 -3.35
C ALA A 115 0.96 -8.65 -4.76
N SER A 116 1.85 -8.67 -5.74
CA SER A 116 1.54 -8.37 -7.14
C SER A 116 0.86 -9.52 -7.87
N THR A 117 -0.10 -9.20 -8.73
CA THR A 117 -0.76 -10.17 -9.63
C THR A 117 -0.76 -9.66 -11.07
N ASN A 118 -0.80 -10.56 -12.05
CA ASN A 118 -1.05 -10.20 -13.45
C ASN A 118 -2.54 -9.84 -13.68
N ALA A 119 -2.90 -9.50 -14.92
CA ALA A 119 -4.28 -9.11 -15.27
C ALA A 119 -5.32 -10.24 -15.11
N SER A 120 -4.89 -11.51 -15.03
CA SER A 120 -5.77 -12.65 -14.75
C SER A 120 -5.81 -13.02 -13.27
N GLY A 121 -5.14 -12.26 -12.40
CA GLY A 121 -5.13 -12.49 -10.95
C GLY A 121 -4.12 -13.52 -10.46
N GLN A 122 -3.24 -14.00 -11.33
CA GLN A 122 -2.19 -14.93 -10.93
C GLN A 122 -1.06 -14.15 -10.26
N ALA A 123 -0.59 -14.66 -9.12
CA ALA A 123 0.54 -14.09 -8.42
C ALA A 123 1.78 -14.07 -9.34
N LEU A 124 2.44 -12.92 -9.43
CA LEU A 124 3.68 -12.78 -10.18
C LEU A 124 4.85 -13.33 -9.36
N VAL A 125 5.63 -14.23 -9.96
CA VAL A 125 6.77 -14.91 -9.33
C VAL A 125 7.97 -14.89 -10.28
N PRO A 126 9.21 -14.83 -9.76
CA PRO A 126 9.56 -14.87 -8.34
C PRO A 126 9.34 -13.52 -7.63
N PHE A 127 8.93 -13.56 -6.36
CA PHE A 127 8.44 -12.38 -5.63
C PHE A 127 9.49 -11.29 -5.42
N ASP A 128 10.77 -11.66 -5.43
CA ASP A 128 11.91 -10.75 -5.35
C ASP A 128 12.05 -9.87 -6.61
N GLN A 129 11.55 -10.34 -7.76
CA GLN A 129 11.61 -9.61 -9.03
C GLN A 129 10.33 -8.80 -9.28
N HIS A 130 9.17 -9.39 -9.02
CA HIS A 130 7.88 -8.74 -9.27
C HIS A 130 7.40 -7.86 -8.10
N GLY A 131 8.02 -8.03 -6.93
CA GLY A 131 7.96 -7.12 -5.79
C GLY A 131 6.84 -7.43 -4.80
N TRP A 132 7.19 -7.43 -3.51
CA TRP A 132 6.26 -7.30 -2.40
C TRP A 132 6.47 -5.97 -1.69
N ARG A 133 5.41 -5.45 -1.07
CA ARG A 133 5.52 -4.38 -0.09
C ARG A 133 5.01 -4.85 1.25
N PHE A 134 5.77 -4.51 2.29
CA PHE A 134 5.41 -4.76 3.67
C PHE A 134 5.30 -3.43 4.40
N VAL A 135 4.26 -3.28 5.20
CA VAL A 135 4.01 -2.09 5.99
C VAL A 135 3.72 -2.57 7.40
N ARG A 136 4.56 -2.15 8.35
CA ARG A 136 4.42 -2.50 9.77
C ARG A 136 4.13 -1.23 10.56
N PRO A 137 2.85 -0.89 10.81
CA PRO A 137 2.53 0.25 11.64
C PRO A 137 3.05 0.06 13.06
N ALA A 138 3.38 1.17 13.73
CA ALA A 138 3.62 1.15 15.17
C ALA A 138 2.32 0.75 15.90
N ILE A 139 2.42 -0.03 16.97
CA ILE A 139 1.24 -0.53 17.71
C ILE A 139 1.07 0.17 19.06
N ALA A 140 2.17 0.42 19.76
CA ALA A 140 2.18 0.90 21.14
C ALA A 140 1.39 2.21 21.37
N PRO A 141 1.44 3.25 20.51
CA PRO A 141 0.69 4.47 20.77
C PRO A 141 -0.82 4.38 20.44
N MET A 142 -1.32 3.23 19.98
CA MET A 142 -2.61 3.13 19.30
C MET A 142 -3.59 2.14 19.94
N VAL A 143 -3.28 1.61 21.12
CA VAL A 143 -4.19 0.73 21.85
C VAL A 143 -5.43 1.52 22.31
N GLY A 144 -6.62 0.98 22.02
CA GLY A 144 -7.91 1.56 22.39
C GLY A 144 -8.41 2.67 21.46
N GLN A 145 -7.67 3.04 20.40
CA GLN A 145 -8.06 4.10 19.47
C GLN A 145 -7.99 3.63 18.03
N TRP A 146 -8.91 4.14 17.20
CA TRP A 146 -8.84 3.97 15.75
C TRP A 146 -7.73 4.82 15.17
N TYR A 147 -6.95 4.23 14.27
CA TYR A 147 -5.93 4.94 13.50
C TYR A 147 -5.88 4.44 12.07
N GLN A 148 -5.56 5.35 11.16
CA GLN A 148 -5.45 5.03 9.75
C GLN A 148 -4.01 4.68 9.41
N VAL A 149 -3.81 3.50 8.86
CA VAL A 149 -2.55 3.08 8.23
C VAL A 149 -2.60 3.47 6.76
N LYS A 150 -1.54 4.11 6.26
CA LYS A 150 -1.39 4.47 4.84
C LYS A 150 -0.04 4.02 4.32
N ALA A 151 -0.03 3.49 3.10
CA ALA A 151 1.21 3.17 2.41
C ALA A 151 1.10 3.46 0.91
N GLY A 152 2.04 4.24 0.40
CA GLY A 152 2.22 4.45 -1.03
C GLY A 152 2.96 3.28 -1.66
N PHE A 153 2.60 2.90 -2.89
CA PHE A 153 3.35 1.95 -3.69
C PHE A 153 3.28 2.28 -5.19
N GLY A 154 4.33 1.89 -5.91
CA GLY A 154 4.37 1.91 -7.37
C GLY A 154 4.15 0.51 -7.92
N ALA A 155 3.22 0.36 -8.87
CA ALA A 155 3.00 -0.88 -9.60
C ALA A 155 3.97 -0.99 -10.80
N GLN A 156 4.47 -2.20 -11.07
CA GLN A 156 5.29 -2.46 -12.26
C GLN A 156 4.40 -2.64 -13.51
N ASP A 157 5.00 -2.64 -14.70
CA ASP A 157 4.24 -2.68 -15.96
C ASP A 157 3.48 -4.00 -16.18
N ASP A 158 3.94 -5.08 -15.56
CA ASP A 158 3.33 -6.40 -15.62
C ASP A 158 2.27 -6.64 -14.51
N TRP A 159 2.08 -5.68 -13.59
CA TRP A 159 1.04 -5.75 -12.57
C TRP A 159 -0.31 -5.44 -13.21
N GLY A 160 -1.24 -6.41 -13.16
CA GLY A 160 -2.65 -6.19 -13.44
C GLY A 160 -3.49 -5.96 -12.18
N GLY A 161 -2.93 -6.23 -11.01
CA GLY A 161 -3.64 -6.11 -9.74
C GLY A 161 -2.79 -6.41 -8.52
N VAL A 162 -3.40 -6.37 -7.34
CA VAL A 162 -2.77 -6.72 -6.07
C VAL A 162 -3.62 -7.64 -5.21
N GLN A 163 -2.96 -8.45 -4.40
CA GLN A 163 -3.57 -9.11 -3.26
C GLN A 163 -3.06 -8.46 -1.97
N LEU A 164 -3.99 -8.15 -1.08
CA LEU A 164 -3.74 -7.51 0.21
C LEU A 164 -3.85 -8.58 1.30
N THR A 165 -2.84 -8.68 2.16
CA THR A 165 -2.91 -9.52 3.36
C THR A 165 -2.59 -8.69 4.59
N ILE A 166 -3.45 -8.75 5.59
CA ILE A 166 -3.24 -8.14 6.89
C ILE A 166 -2.91 -9.25 7.87
N TRP A 167 -1.67 -9.28 8.34
CA TRP A 167 -1.18 -10.21 9.34
C TRP A 167 -1.29 -9.60 10.72
N VAL A 168 -1.80 -10.38 11.67
CA VAL A 168 -1.79 -10.05 13.11
C VAL A 168 -1.05 -11.16 13.84
N ASN A 169 0.02 -10.78 14.53
CA ASN A 169 0.85 -11.67 15.31
C ASN A 169 0.95 -11.16 16.74
N GLY A 170 0.93 -12.09 17.70
CA GLY A 170 1.04 -11.77 19.12
C GLY A 170 0.00 -12.54 19.93
N PRO A 171 0.40 -13.19 21.04
CA PRO A 171 -0.53 -13.92 21.87
C PRO A 171 -1.45 -12.97 22.66
N GLY A 172 -2.73 -13.35 22.75
CA GLY A 172 -3.77 -12.53 23.38
C GLY A 172 -4.10 -11.25 22.61
N ALA A 173 -3.52 -11.05 21.42
CA ALA A 173 -3.77 -9.87 20.61
C ALA A 173 -5.23 -9.81 20.19
N GLU A 174 -5.77 -8.60 20.20
CA GLU A 174 -7.11 -8.35 19.70
C GLU A 174 -7.11 -7.06 18.89
N VAL A 175 -7.50 -7.16 17.61
CA VAL A 175 -7.39 -6.08 16.64
C VAL A 175 -8.66 -6.00 15.82
N LEU A 176 -9.19 -4.79 15.66
CA LEU A 176 -10.21 -4.45 14.70
C LEU A 176 -9.56 -3.85 13.44
N VAL A 177 -10.08 -4.18 12.28
CA VAL A 177 -9.65 -3.69 10.97
C VAL A 177 -10.90 -3.28 10.17
N ASP A 178 -10.83 -2.16 9.49
CA ASP A 178 -11.96 -1.60 8.74
C ASP A 178 -11.50 -0.74 7.54
N GLU A 179 -12.41 -0.45 6.63
CA GLU A 179 -12.27 0.47 5.50
C GLU A 179 -10.97 0.31 4.70
N VAL A 180 -10.67 -0.92 4.28
CA VAL A 180 -9.53 -1.19 3.39
C VAL A 180 -9.80 -0.58 2.02
N THR A 181 -8.96 0.35 1.60
CA THR A 181 -9.11 1.14 0.37
C THR A 181 -7.81 1.22 -0.40
N ILE A 182 -7.92 1.40 -1.72
CA ILE A 182 -6.81 1.78 -2.58
C ILE A 182 -7.23 3.03 -3.36
N THR A 183 -6.34 4.00 -3.47
CA THR A 183 -6.54 5.16 -4.35
C THR A 183 -5.37 5.34 -5.30
N THR A 184 -5.62 5.89 -6.49
CA THR A 184 -4.55 6.43 -7.33
C THR A 184 -3.96 7.66 -6.67
N VAL A 185 -2.67 7.89 -6.92
CA VAL A 185 -1.93 9.01 -6.36
C VAL A 185 -1.17 9.67 -7.49
N ASP A 186 -1.10 11.00 -7.49
CA ASP A 186 -0.19 11.71 -8.39
C ASP A 186 1.24 11.21 -8.16
N PRO A 187 1.96 10.75 -9.21
CA PRO A 187 3.36 10.34 -9.06
C PRO A 187 4.24 11.36 -8.35
N GLU A 188 3.93 12.66 -8.45
CA GLU A 188 4.67 13.74 -7.78
C GLU A 188 4.50 13.70 -6.25
N GLU A 189 3.39 13.21 -5.71
CA GLU A 189 3.23 13.05 -4.24
C GLU A 189 4.17 11.99 -3.67
N LEU A 190 4.61 11.04 -4.49
CA LEU A 190 5.57 10.00 -4.11
C LEU A 190 7.00 10.35 -4.56
N ALA A 191 7.19 11.47 -5.23
CA ALA A 191 8.50 11.94 -5.62
C ALA A 191 9.28 12.38 -4.37
N VAL A 192 10.56 12.03 -4.34
CA VAL A 192 11.50 12.60 -3.36
C VAL A 192 12.31 13.71 -4.05
N PRO A 193 12.74 14.75 -3.32
CA PRO A 193 13.33 15.94 -3.92
C PRO A 193 14.69 15.69 -4.59
N GLN A 194 15.38 14.58 -4.29
CA GLN A 194 16.66 14.23 -4.90
C GLN A 194 16.94 12.74 -4.78
N VAL A 195 17.79 12.22 -5.69
CA VAL A 195 18.34 10.87 -5.65
C VAL A 195 18.88 10.54 -4.25
N GLY A 196 18.41 9.43 -3.66
CA GLY A 196 18.81 8.98 -2.32
C GLY A 196 18.09 9.65 -1.15
N ALA A 197 17.17 10.59 -1.39
CA ALA A 197 16.34 11.15 -0.32
C ALA A 197 15.31 10.14 0.17
N ARG A 198 15.13 10.07 1.49
CA ARG A 198 14.07 9.27 2.13
C ARG A 198 12.74 10.01 2.05
N LEU A 199 11.64 9.27 1.96
CA LEU A 199 10.31 9.84 2.17
C LEU A 199 10.19 10.37 3.62
N PRO A 200 9.58 11.54 3.85
CA PRO A 200 9.66 12.21 5.16
C PRO A 200 8.99 11.51 6.35
N ALA A 201 8.25 10.40 6.21
CA ALA A 201 7.44 9.89 7.33
C ALA A 201 7.08 8.38 7.32
N ALA A 202 7.72 7.54 6.52
CA ALA A 202 7.49 6.09 6.59
C ALA A 202 8.85 5.41 6.71
N GLY A 203 9.00 4.45 7.63
CA GLY A 203 10.24 3.70 7.88
C GLY A 203 10.68 2.80 6.71
N ALA A 204 10.58 3.24 5.47
CA ALA A 204 11.04 2.61 4.26
C ALA A 204 12.00 3.55 3.51
N ALA A 205 13.17 3.04 3.12
CA ALA A 205 14.05 3.74 2.21
C ALA A 205 13.48 3.65 0.79
N ALA A 206 13.25 4.78 0.15
CA ALA A 206 13.01 4.88 -1.28
C ALA A 206 14.31 5.36 -1.95
N TRP A 207 14.71 4.73 -3.04
CA TRP A 207 15.91 5.07 -3.81
C TRP A 207 15.52 5.42 -5.25
N TRP A 208 16.30 6.29 -5.90
CA TRP A 208 16.04 6.81 -7.25
C TRP A 208 17.36 7.00 -8.02
N GLU A 209 17.37 6.77 -9.33
CA GLU A 209 18.41 7.22 -10.28
C GLU A 209 17.75 7.61 -11.61
N GLY A 210 17.93 8.86 -12.06
CA GLY A 210 17.59 9.29 -13.42
C GLY A 210 16.09 9.45 -13.75
N PRO A 211 15.76 9.75 -15.02
CA PRO A 211 14.42 10.18 -15.44
C PRO A 211 13.36 9.06 -15.54
N LEU A 212 13.70 7.79 -15.25
CA LEU A 212 12.75 6.67 -15.29
C LEU A 212 12.90 5.70 -14.09
N ARG A 213 11.77 5.55 -13.39
CA ARG A 213 11.38 4.77 -12.19
C ARG A 213 12.00 3.38 -11.99
N LYS A 214 12.46 3.07 -10.76
CA LYS A 214 12.40 1.73 -10.13
C LYS A 214 12.33 1.85 -8.60
N VAL A 215 11.33 1.23 -7.97
CA VAL A 215 11.27 1.09 -6.50
C VAL A 215 11.85 -0.27 -6.13
N TYR A 216 13.07 -0.32 -5.63
CA TYR A 216 13.72 -1.59 -5.27
C TYR A 216 13.17 -2.15 -3.93
N PRO A 217 13.02 -3.48 -3.80
CA PRO A 217 12.52 -4.14 -2.59
C PRO A 217 13.60 -4.51 -1.55
N ASN A 218 14.88 -4.30 -1.87
CA ASN A 218 16.03 -4.64 -1.04
C ASN A 218 16.77 -3.36 -0.59
N GLU A 219 17.21 -3.33 0.67
CA GLU A 219 17.91 -2.18 1.31
C GLU A 219 19.27 -1.82 0.68
N GLN A 220 19.66 -2.47 -0.42
CA GLN A 220 20.91 -2.21 -1.12
C GLN A 220 20.64 -1.55 -2.48
N PRO A 221 21.26 -0.39 -2.77
CA PRO A 221 21.22 0.17 -4.12
C PRO A 221 21.90 -0.80 -5.09
N PRO A 222 21.45 -0.88 -6.36
CA PRO A 222 22.19 -1.62 -7.38
C PRO A 222 23.61 -1.04 -7.51
N PRO A 223 24.64 -1.88 -7.75
CA PRO A 223 25.99 -1.38 -8.01
C PRO A 223 25.98 -0.51 -9.27
N ALA A 224 26.37 0.76 -9.12
CA ALA A 224 26.44 1.74 -10.19
C ALA A 224 27.23 1.18 -11.39
N THR A 225 26.52 0.76 -12.42
CA THR A 225 27.11 0.18 -13.63
C THR A 225 26.38 0.71 -14.86
N ALA A 226 26.48 2.02 -15.08
CA ALA A 226 26.31 2.57 -16.42
C ALA A 226 27.19 3.81 -16.59
N PRO A 227 28.22 3.78 -17.45
CA PRO A 227 28.90 4.98 -17.89
C PRO A 227 27.97 5.74 -18.84
N GLY A 228 27.57 6.97 -18.48
CA GLY A 228 26.91 7.87 -19.42
C GLY A 228 25.77 8.75 -18.91
N LEU A 229 25.50 8.83 -17.60
CA LEU A 229 24.68 9.92 -17.06
C LEU A 229 25.59 10.94 -16.37
N GLU A 230 25.90 12.03 -17.07
CA GLU A 230 26.34 13.27 -16.42
C GLU A 230 25.11 13.96 -15.81
N LEU A 231 25.27 14.42 -14.56
CA LEU A 231 24.27 15.14 -13.76
C LEU A 231 24.08 16.59 -14.22
#